data_AF-A0A919F036-F1
#
_entry.id   AF-A0A919F036-F1
#
_cell.length_a   1.000
_cell.length_b   1.000
_cell.length_c   1.000
_cell.angle_alpha   90.00
_cell.angle_beta   90.00
_cell.angle_gamma   90.00
#
_symmetry.space_group_name_H-M   'P 1'
#
loop_
_entity.id
_entity.type
_entity.pdbx_description
1 polymer ?
#
loop_
_entity_poly.entity_id
_entity_poly.type
_entity_poly.pdbx_seq_one_letter_code
_entity_poly.pdbx_strand_id
1 'polypeptide(L)'
;MIAQLQGDYQQAEDRYRASLTILVELGDRAGIARSYGQLGVLHTQQQGPADGVPYTLQALALELEVGRPPATSLFWLSRQRALLGDDAFRSLLDEQLPGQVVASIMEVTQPQDEPPPDDQSAAP
;
A
#
# COMPACT_ATOMS: atom_id res chain seq x y z
N MET A 1 26.79 -1.68 -4.62
CA MET A 1 25.71 -0.83 -4.06
C MET A 1 24.39 -1.56 -3.89
N ILE A 2 24.07 -2.60 -4.67
CA ILE A 2 22.81 -3.37 -4.56
C ILE A 2 22.65 -4.06 -3.18
N ALA A 3 23.71 -4.62 -2.60
CA ALA A 3 23.64 -5.32 -1.31
C ALA A 3 23.29 -4.41 -0.11
N GLN A 4 23.73 -3.15 -0.12
CA GLN A 4 23.41 -2.19 0.95
C GLN A 4 21.92 -1.84 0.91
N LEU A 5 21.39 -1.55 -0.28
CA LEU A 5 19.97 -1.24 -0.46
C LEU A 5 19.10 -2.44 -0.05
N GLN A 6 19.44 -3.65 -0.48
CA GLN A 6 18.73 -4.88 -0.07
C GLN A 6 18.76 -5.10 1.46
N GLY A 7 19.87 -4.78 2.13
CA GLY A 7 19.98 -4.87 3.59
C GLY A 7 19.14 -3.81 4.33
N ASP A 8 19.06 -2.58 3.82
CA ASP A 8 18.24 -1.51 4.40
C ASP A 8 16.75 -1.80 4.25
N TYR A 9 16.40 -2.39 3.11
CA TYR A 9 15.07 -2.82 2.74
C TYR A 9 14.52 -3.95 3.62
N GLN A 10 15.32 -4.98 3.87
CA GLN A 10 14.94 -6.08 4.76
C GLN A 10 14.77 -5.58 6.20
N GLN A 11 15.66 -4.70 6.67
CA GLN A 11 15.52 -4.06 7.98
C GLN A 11 14.25 -3.19 8.08
N ALA A 12 13.86 -2.49 7.02
CA ALA A 12 12.63 -1.72 7.00
C ALA A 12 11.39 -2.62 7.10
N GLU A 13 11.37 -3.73 6.35
CA GLU A 13 10.30 -4.72 6.42
C GLU A 13 10.16 -5.31 7.83
N ASP A 14 11.26 -5.74 8.44
CA ASP A 14 11.28 -6.30 9.80
C ASP A 14 10.74 -5.29 10.83
N ARG A 15 11.13 -4.00 10.72
CA ARG A 15 10.62 -2.93 11.59
C ARG A 15 9.12 -2.73 11.44
N TYR A 16 8.60 -2.70 10.22
CA TYR A 16 7.17 -2.54 9.99
C TYR A 16 6.37 -3.75 10.46
N ARG A 17 6.89 -4.98 10.28
CA ARG A 17 6.27 -6.19 10.81
C ARG A 17 6.23 -6.21 12.34
N ALA A 18 7.33 -5.84 12.99
CA ALA A 18 7.38 -5.73 14.45
C ALA A 18 6.40 -4.65 14.97
N SER A 19 6.34 -3.50 14.29
CA SER A 19 5.37 -2.44 14.59
C SER A 19 3.93 -2.95 14.45
N LEU A 20 3.61 -3.67 13.37
CA LEU A 20 2.30 -4.27 13.16
C LEU A 20 1.88 -5.19 14.31
N THR A 21 2.79 -6.04 14.80
CA THR A 21 2.49 -6.91 15.95
C THR A 21 2.06 -6.10 17.18
N ILE A 22 2.83 -5.07 17.53
CA ILE A 22 2.53 -4.20 18.68
C ILE A 22 1.22 -3.45 18.46
N LEU A 23 1.01 -2.86 17.29
CA LEU A 23 -0.17 -2.06 17.00
C LEU A 23 -1.45 -2.91 16.97
N VAL A 24 -1.36 -4.17 16.53
CA VAL A 24 -2.45 -5.16 16.63
C VAL A 24 -2.78 -5.45 18.09
N GLU A 25 -1.79 -5.69 18.94
CA GLU A 25 -1.99 -5.90 20.38
C GLU A 25 -2.61 -4.68 21.07
N LEU A 26 -2.22 -3.48 20.65
CA LEU A 26 -2.76 -2.21 21.15
C LEU A 26 -4.14 -1.85 20.55
N GLY A 27 -4.58 -2.55 19.50
CA GLY A 27 -5.80 -2.22 18.76
C GLY A 27 -5.72 -0.90 17.97
N ASP A 28 -4.52 -0.38 17.70
CA ASP A 28 -4.32 0.86 16.93
C ASP A 28 -4.45 0.62 15.42
N ARG A 29 -5.69 0.58 14.95
CA ARG A 29 -6.03 0.40 13.54
C ARG A 29 -5.45 1.47 12.61
N ALA A 30 -5.27 2.70 13.09
CA ALA A 30 -4.70 3.78 12.28
C ALA A 30 -3.19 3.58 12.07
N GLY A 31 -2.47 3.17 13.11
CA GLY A 31 -1.08 2.76 13.01
C GLY A 31 -0.89 1.53 12.11
N ILE A 32 -1.78 0.54 12.21
CA ILE A 32 -1.76 -0.65 11.36
C ILE A 32 -1.92 -0.25 9.89
N ALA A 33 -2.89 0.61 9.58
CA ALA A 33 -3.12 1.11 8.22
C ALA A 33 -1.87 1.78 7.63
N ARG A 34 -1.20 2.65 8.41
CA ARG A 34 0.03 3.32 7.99
C ARG A 34 1.16 2.32 7.73
N SER A 35 1.31 1.32 8.59
CA SER A 35 2.35 0.29 8.46
C SER A 35 2.15 -0.55 7.19
N TYR A 36 0.91 -0.93 6.87
CA TYR A 36 0.60 -1.60 5.62
C TYR A 36 0.85 -0.72 4.39
N GLY A 37 0.53 0.57 4.46
CA GLY A 37 0.82 1.52 3.38
C GLY A 37 2.31 1.56 3.07
N GLN A 38 3.15 1.65 4.10
CA GLN A 38 4.61 1.66 3.96
C GLN A 38 5.16 0.34 3.43
N LEU A 39 4.60 -0.81 3.84
CA LEU A 39 4.95 -2.11 3.26
C LEU A 39 4.58 -2.17 1.77
N GLY A 40 3.43 -1.66 1.36
CA GLY A 40 3.04 -1.62 -0.05
C GLY A 40 4.02 -0.82 -0.92
N VAL A 41 4.48 0.34 -0.41
CA VAL A 41 5.51 1.15 -1.07
C VAL A 41 6.84 0.40 -1.15
N LEU A 42 7.24 -0.24 -0.05
CA LEU A 42 8.49 -0.97 0.07
C LEU A 42 8.55 -2.15 -0.92
N HIS A 43 7.50 -2.98 -0.95
CA HIS A 43 7.39 -4.12 -1.87
C HIS A 43 7.28 -3.66 -3.33
N THR A 44 6.58 -2.55 -3.60
CA THR A 44 6.53 -1.94 -4.94
C THR A 44 7.91 -1.59 -5.47
N GLN A 45 8.78 -1.04 -4.62
CA GLN A 45 10.13 -0.63 -5.01
C GLN A 45 11.11 -1.80 -5.13
N GLN A 46 10.97 -2.82 -4.29
CA GLN A 46 11.93 -3.92 -4.21
C GLN A 46 11.64 -5.08 -5.17
N GLN A 47 10.38 -5.49 -5.25
CA GLN A 47 9.96 -6.73 -5.92
C GLN A 47 9.15 -6.39 -7.18
N GLY A 48 8.31 -5.36 -7.07
CA GLY A 48 7.54 -4.82 -8.17
C GLY A 48 6.15 -4.38 -7.73
N PRO A 49 5.43 -3.64 -8.58
CA PRO A 49 4.11 -3.10 -8.22
C PRO A 49 3.09 -4.19 -7.86
N ALA A 50 3.19 -5.39 -8.45
CA ALA A 50 2.30 -6.51 -8.12
C ALA A 50 2.41 -6.93 -6.65
N ASP A 51 3.62 -6.99 -6.10
CA ASP A 51 3.87 -7.38 -4.72
C ASP A 51 3.45 -6.31 -3.71
N GLY A 52 3.35 -5.05 -4.13
CA GLY A 52 2.91 -3.93 -3.30
C GLY A 52 1.40 -3.79 -3.16
N VAL A 53 0.63 -4.15 -4.21
CA VAL A 53 -0.84 -3.99 -4.25
C VAL A 53 -1.54 -4.62 -3.03
N PRO A 54 -1.24 -5.86 -2.61
CA PRO A 54 -1.94 -6.49 -1.48
C PRO A 54 -1.84 -5.66 -0.19
N TYR A 55 -0.65 -5.14 0.10
CA TYR A 55 -0.42 -4.32 1.29
C TYR A 55 -1.10 -2.95 1.18
N THR A 56 -1.11 -2.34 0.00
CA THR A 56 -1.82 -1.07 -0.22
C THR A 56 -3.35 -1.25 -0.10
N LEU A 57 -3.90 -2.38 -0.53
CA LEU A 57 -5.31 -2.72 -0.30
C LEU A 57 -5.65 -2.93 1.17
N GLN A 58 -4.76 -3.56 1.94
CA GLN A 58 -4.93 -3.71 3.39
C GLN A 58 -4.93 -2.34 4.10
N ALA A 59 -4.04 -1.43 3.69
CA ALA A 59 -4.03 -0.05 4.19
C ALA A 59 -5.35 0.67 3.87
N LEU A 60 -5.79 0.62 2.61
CA LEU A 60 -7.07 1.21 2.17
C LEU A 60 -8.25 0.69 3.00
N ALA A 61 -8.35 -0.62 3.20
CA ALA A 61 -9.43 -1.23 3.95
C ALA A 61 -9.49 -0.72 5.39
N LEU A 62 -8.33 -0.63 6.06
CA LEU A 62 -8.25 -0.12 7.43
C LEU A 62 -8.51 1.39 7.52
N GLU A 63 -8.03 2.18 6.56
CA GLU A 63 -8.31 3.63 6.50
C GLU A 63 -9.82 3.87 6.41
N LEU A 64 -10.52 3.12 5.55
CA LEU A 64 -11.98 3.18 5.46
C LEU A 64 -12.67 2.72 6.75
N GLU A 65 -12.18 1.65 7.38
CA GLU A 65 -12.73 1.13 8.64
C GLU A 65 -12.64 2.14 9.78
N VAL A 66 -11.56 2.93 9.85
CA VAL A 66 -11.38 3.97 10.88
C VAL A 66 -11.88 5.35 10.46
N GLY A 67 -12.51 5.48 9.28
CA GLY A 67 -13.04 6.74 8.77
C GLY A 67 -11.95 7.76 8.38
N ARG A 68 -10.74 7.31 8.07
CA ARG A 68 -9.63 8.16 7.60
C ARG A 68 -9.67 8.28 6.07
N PRO A 69 -9.39 9.46 5.50
CA PRO A 69 -9.34 9.62 4.06
C PRO A 69 -8.20 8.77 3.46
N PRO A 70 -8.49 7.87 2.49
CA PRO A 70 -7.48 6.96 1.95
C PRO A 70 -6.67 7.57 0.81
N ALA A 71 -6.34 8.86 0.91
CA ALA A 71 -5.66 9.59 -0.15
C ALA A 71 -4.32 8.95 -0.54
N THR A 72 -3.54 8.52 0.45
CA THR A 72 -2.24 7.86 0.24
C THR A 72 -2.41 6.48 -0.41
N SER A 73 -3.35 5.66 0.06
CA SER A 73 -3.57 4.32 -0.49
C SER A 73 -4.10 4.39 -1.93
N LEU A 74 -5.04 5.28 -2.23
CA LEU A 74 -5.57 5.49 -3.58
C LEU A 74 -4.50 6.00 -4.55
N PHE A 75 -3.66 6.93 -4.08
CA PHE A 75 -2.50 7.40 -4.84
C PHE A 75 -1.59 6.23 -5.25
N TRP A 76 -1.18 5.41 -4.28
CA TRP A 76 -0.26 4.30 -4.55
C TRP A 76 -0.89 3.21 -5.43
N LEU A 77 -2.19 2.92 -5.27
CA LEU A 77 -2.90 2.00 -6.16
C LEU A 77 -2.98 2.53 -7.60
N SER A 78 -3.23 3.83 -7.79
CA SER A 78 -3.20 4.46 -9.12
C SER A 78 -1.82 4.32 -9.77
N ARG A 79 -0.75 4.57 -9.00
CA ARG A 79 0.62 4.40 -9.47
C ARG A 79 0.96 2.94 -9.78
N GLN A 80 0.60 2.00 -8.90
CA GLN A 80 0.82 0.57 -9.11
C GLN A 80 0.08 0.08 -10.36
N ARG A 81 -1.17 0.51 -10.56
CA ARG A 81 -1.94 0.25 -11.78
C ARG A 81 -1.25 0.80 -13.02
N ALA A 82 -0.76 2.04 -12.98
CA ALA A 82 -0.05 2.63 -14.11
C ALA A 82 1.22 1.85 -14.50
N LEU A 83 1.92 1.28 -13.49
CA LEU A 83 3.12 0.47 -13.71
C LEU A 83 2.80 -0.97 -14.18
N LEU A 84 1.69 -1.55 -13.72
CA LEU A 84 1.26 -2.91 -14.08
C LEU A 84 0.50 -2.98 -15.41
N GLY A 85 -0.21 -1.90 -15.75
CA GLY A 85 -1.27 -1.91 -16.74
C GLY A 85 -2.61 -2.36 -16.16
N ASP A 86 -3.69 -1.95 -16.82
CA ASP A 86 -5.07 -2.17 -16.37
C ASP A 86 -5.43 -3.66 -16.22
N ASP A 87 -5.03 -4.49 -17.17
CA ASP A 87 -5.39 -5.92 -17.19
C ASP A 87 -4.71 -6.68 -16.05
N ALA A 88 -3.41 -6.46 -15.85
CA ALA A 88 -2.65 -7.12 -14.79
C ALA A 88 -3.10 -6.64 -13.40
N PHE A 89 -3.33 -5.34 -13.23
CA PHE A 89 -3.86 -4.79 -11.99
C PHE A 89 -5.25 -5.34 -11.69
N ARG A 90 -6.16 -5.36 -12.67
CA ARG A 90 -7.50 -5.93 -12.51
C ARG A 90 -7.46 -7.40 -12.11
N SER A 91 -6.60 -8.20 -12.74
CA SER A 91 -6.44 -9.63 -12.40
C SER A 91 -6.06 -9.81 -10.93
N LEU A 92 -5.13 -8.99 -10.41
CA LEU A 92 -4.73 -9.03 -9.00
C LEU A 92 -5.88 -8.63 -8.06
N LEU A 93 -6.71 -7.66 -8.45
CA LEU A 93 -7.87 -7.26 -7.67
C LEU A 93 -8.94 -8.37 -7.65
N ASP A 94 -9.21 -9.00 -8.78
CA ASP A 94 -10.19 -10.10 -8.90
C ASP A 94 -9.80 -11.33 -8.05
N GLU A 95 -8.51 -11.53 -7.77
CA GLU A 95 -8.04 -12.58 -6.86
C GLU A 95 -8.33 -12.31 -5.37
N GLN A 96 -8.42 -11.04 -4.98
CA GLN A 96 -8.50 -10.64 -3.56
C GLN A 96 -9.85 -10.06 -3.16
N LEU A 97 -10.63 -9.56 -4.13
CA LEU A 97 -11.80 -8.74 -3.87
C LEU A 97 -13.00 -9.21 -4.71
N PRO A 98 -14.23 -9.04 -4.20
CA PRO A 98 -15.42 -9.29 -4.99
C PRO A 98 -15.53 -8.28 -6.14
N GLY A 99 -16.04 -8.73 -7.30
CA GLY A 99 -16.03 -7.94 -8.55
C GLY A 99 -16.68 -6.56 -8.48
N GLN A 100 -17.65 -6.34 -7.58
CA GLN A 100 -18.23 -5.00 -7.37
C GLN A 100 -17.21 -4.01 -6.77
N VAL A 101 -16.40 -4.48 -5.82
CA VAL A 101 -15.34 -3.67 -5.20
C VAL A 101 -14.21 -3.45 -6.21
N VAL A 102 -13.89 -4.46 -7.03
CA VAL A 102 -12.92 -4.31 -8.13
C VAL A 102 -13.33 -3.18 -9.06
N ALA A 103 -14.58 -3.13 -9.50
CA ALA A 103 -15.08 -2.08 -10.38
C ALA A 103 -14.94 -0.69 -9.74
N SER A 104 -15.30 -0.54 -8.46
CA SER A 104 -15.14 0.73 -7.74
C SER A 104 -13.68 1.16 -7.60
N ILE A 105 -12.77 0.24 -7.26
CA ILE A 105 -11.34 0.55 -7.18
C ILE A 105 -10.82 0.99 -8.55
N MET A 106 -11.15 0.25 -9.61
CA MET A 106 -10.77 0.60 -10.99
C MET A 106 -11.31 1.97 -11.43
N GLU A 107 -12.45 2.41 -10.90
CA GLU A 107 -13.02 3.73 -11.18
C GLU A 107 -12.26 4.85 -10.46
N VAL A 108 -11.89 4.66 -9.19
CA VAL A 108 -11.26 5.70 -8.36
C VAL A 108 -9.73 5.74 -8.47
N THR A 109 -9.08 4.68 -8.96
CA THR A 109 -7.62 4.60 -9.14
C THR A 109 -7.21 4.84 -10.59
N GLN A 110 -7.86 5.78 -11.28
CA GLN A 110 -7.41 6.18 -12.62
C GLN A 110 -5.98 6.72 -12.56
N PRO A 111 -5.13 6.44 -13.56
CA PRO A 111 -3.78 6.98 -13.61
C PRO A 111 -3.86 8.51 -13.56
N GLN A 112 -3.33 9.12 -12.50
CA GLN A 112 -3.22 10.56 -12.37
C GLN A 112 -1.73 10.91 -12.46
N ASP A 113 -1.36 11.94 -13.23
CA ASP A 113 0.00 12.51 -13.30
C ASP A 113 0.36 13.31 -12.03
N GLU A 114 -0.20 12.96 -10.87
CA GLU A 114 0.04 13.69 -9.63
C GLU A 114 1.27 13.09 -8.92
N PRO A 115 2.19 13.92 -8.38
CA PRO A 115 3.28 13.41 -7.56
C PRO A 115 2.73 12.75 -6.28
N PRO A 116 3.47 11.79 -5.67
CA PRO A 116 3.07 11.23 -4.38
C PRO A 116 2.79 12.35 -3.39
N PRO A 117 1.74 12.23 -2.55
CA PRO A 117 1.56 13.18 -1.47
C PRO A 117 2.85 13.17 -0.67
N ASP A 118 3.50 14.34 -0.59
CA ASP A 118 4.74 14.51 0.18
C ASP A 118 4.53 13.84 1.53
N ASP A 119 5.42 12.90 1.86
CA ASP A 119 5.38 12.15 3.10
C ASP A 119 5.66 13.10 4.28
N GLN A 120 4.67 13.92 4.63
CA GLN A 120 4.64 14.75 5.83
C GLN A 120 4.40 13.89 7.09
N SER A 121 4.48 12.56 6.98
CA SER A 121 4.31 11.65 8.11
C SER A 121 5.61 10.94 8.51
N ALA A 122 6.77 11.46 8.11
CA ALA A 122 7.97 11.32 8.92
C ALA A 122 7.86 12.24 10.15
N ALA A 123 7.15 11.81 11.20
CA ALA A 123 7.37 12.27 12.58
C ALA A 123 6.51 11.51 13.61
N PRO A 124 6.98 11.41 14.88
CA PRO A 124 8.23 11.96 15.43
C PRO A 124 9.41 10.98 15.46
#